data_AF-A0A3A1XX95-F1
#
_entry.id   AF-A0A3A1XX95-F1
#
_cell.length_a   1.000
_cell.length_b   1.000
_cell.length_c   1.000
_cell.angle_alpha   90.00
_cell.angle_beta   90.00
_cell.angle_gamma   90.00
#
_symmetry.space_group_name_H-M   'P 1'
#
loop_
_entity.id
_entity.type
_entity.pdbx_description
1 polymer ?
#
loop_
_entity_poly.entity_id
_entity_poly.type
_entity_poly.pdbx_seq_one_letter_code
_entity_poly.pdbx_strand_id
1 'polypeptide(L)' 'RDGATWFLAPYDNCNEVVGHVPQGLRVVSVKTLDDSYKALKAIGSGRGANKLPSCNVK' A
#
# COMPACT_ATOMS: atom_id res chain seq x y z
N ARG A 1 -17.99 -3.18 -4.69
CA ARG A 1 -16.70 -3.17 -3.95
C ARG A 1 -15.73 -3.97 -4.78
N ASP A 2 -14.70 -3.34 -5.31
CA ASP A 2 -14.09 -3.71 -6.60
C ASP A 2 -13.03 -4.82 -6.52
N GLY A 3 -13.18 -5.75 -5.57
CA GLY A 3 -12.30 -6.92 -5.43
C GLY A 3 -10.84 -6.63 -5.02
N ALA A 4 -10.42 -5.37 -5.03
CA ALA A 4 -9.07 -4.97 -4.65
C ALA A 4 -8.83 -5.21 -3.15
N THR A 5 -7.76 -5.96 -2.85
CA THR A 5 -7.29 -6.22 -1.48
C THR A 5 -6.06 -5.39 -1.13
N TRP A 6 -5.53 -4.62 -2.08
CA TRP A 6 -4.35 -3.77 -1.95
C TRP A 6 -4.59 -2.40 -2.54
N PHE A 7 -4.04 -1.38 -1.88
CA PHE A 7 -4.04 0.01 -2.34
C PHE A 7 -2.63 0.58 -2.21
N LEU A 8 -2.09 1.12 -3.28
CA LEU A 8 -0.79 1.80 -3.28
C LEU A 8 -1.05 3.30 -3.16
N ALA A 9 -0.71 3.87 -2.01
CA ALA A 9 -0.89 5.28 -1.71
C ALA A 9 0.44 6.03 -1.88
N PRO A 10 0.47 7.18 -2.57
CA PRO A 10 1.60 8.09 -2.51
C PRO A 10 1.89 8.48 -1.05
N TYR A 11 3.17 8.49 -0.66
CA TYR A 11 3.61 8.79 0.70
C TYR A 11 3.04 10.11 1.22
N ASP A 12 3.01 11.14 0.37
CA ASP A 12 2.52 12.48 0.75
C ASP A 12 1.01 12.50 1.02
N ASN A 13 0.26 11.54 0.48
CA ASN A 13 -1.18 11.37 0.74
C ASN A 13 -1.46 10.49 1.96
N CYS A 14 -0.46 9.91 2.63
CA CYS A 14 -0.71 8.96 3.72
C CYS A 14 -1.54 9.57 4.87
N ASN A 15 -1.42 10.86 5.13
CA ASN A 15 -2.20 11.54 6.17
C ASN A 15 -3.71 11.54 5.87
N GLU A 16 -4.10 11.53 4.60
CA GLU A 16 -5.50 11.47 4.16
C GLU A 16 -6.04 10.03 4.10
N VAL A 17 -5.15 9.06 3.97
CA VAL A 17 -5.51 7.64 3.83
C VAL A 17 -5.70 6.98 5.20
N VAL A 18 -4.90 7.38 6.20
CA VAL A 18 -5.02 6.84 7.56
C VAL A 18 -6.40 7.19 8.14
N GLY A 19 -7.10 6.17 8.69
CA GLY A 19 -8.45 6.33 9.25
C GLY A 19 -9.60 6.11 8.25
N HIS A 20 -9.32 6.13 6.94
CA HIS A 20 -10.31 5.90 5.88
C HIS A 20 -10.15 4.56 5.16
N VAL A 21 -9.25 3.70 5.64
CA VAL A 21 -8.98 2.39 5.01
C VAL A 21 -10.12 1.41 5.31
N PRO A 22 -10.83 0.92 4.28
CA PRO A 22 -11.86 -0.11 4.47
C PRO A 22 -11.28 -1.41 5.04
N GLN A 23 -12.07 -2.11 5.86
CA GLN A 23 -11.68 -3.44 6.34
C GLN A 23 -11.36 -4.38 5.17
N GLY A 24 -10.25 -5.11 5.30
CA GLY A 24 -9.77 -6.05 4.28
C GLY A 24 -8.91 -5.43 3.18
N LEU A 25 -8.72 -4.11 3.18
CA LEU A 25 -7.82 -3.41 2.26
C LEU A 25 -6.47 -3.15 2.93
N ARG A 26 -5.37 -3.56 2.28
CA ARG A 26 -4.01 -3.29 2.73
C ARG A 26 -3.44 -2.08 1.99
N VAL A 27 -3.02 -1.05 2.73
CA VAL A 27 -2.40 0.15 2.15
C VAL A 27 -0.89 0.03 2.20
N VAL A 28 -0.25 0.24 1.04
CA VAL A 28 1.21 0.31 0.88
C VAL A 28 1.58 1.74 0.52
N SER A 29 2.50 2.33 1.29
CA SER A 29 3.04 3.65 1.02
C SER A 29 4.16 3.58 -0.03
N VAL A 30 4.09 4.40 -1.07
CA VAL A 30 5.10 4.46 -2.15
C VAL A 30 5.53 5.90 -2.41
N LYS A 31 6.82 6.12 -2.74
CA LYS A 31 7.33 7.48 -3.06
C LYS A 31 7.55 7.68 -4.55
N THR A 32 7.89 6.61 -5.26
CA THR A 32 8.22 6.64 -6.69
C THR A 32 7.50 5.54 -7.46
N LEU A 33 7.48 5.66 -8.80
CA LEU A 33 6.94 4.61 -9.66
C LEU A 33 7.72 3.28 -9.51
N ASP A 34 9.04 3.35 -9.27
CA ASP A 34 9.86 2.17 -9.02
C ASP A 34 9.49 1.46 -7.71
N ASP A 35 9.17 2.22 -6.65
CA ASP A 35 8.64 1.66 -5.40
C ASP A 35 7.31 0.93 -5.65
N SER A 36 6.42 1.54 -6.44
CA SER A 36 5.15 0.91 -6.83
C SER A 36 5.39 -0.41 -7.57
N TYR A 37 6.31 -0.43 -8.54
CA TYR A 37 6.62 -1.64 -9.28
C TYR A 37 7.23 -2.74 -8.39
N LYS A 38 8.13 -2.38 -7.46
CA LYS A 38 8.69 -3.30 -6.48
C LYS A 38 7.62 -3.86 -5.55
N ALA A 39 6.70 -3.03 -5.07
CA ALA A 39 5.58 -3.46 -4.25
C ALA A 39 4.68 -4.44 -5.00
N LEU A 40 4.33 -4.17 -6.26
CA LEU A 40 3.52 -5.06 -7.10
C LEU A 40 4.19 -6.43 -7.28
N LYS A 41 5.51 -6.47 -7.52
CA LYS A 41 6.26 -7.74 -7.62
C LYS A 41 6.25 -8.53 -6.30
N ALA A 42 6.41 -7.85 -5.17
CA ALA A 42 6.37 -8.49 -3.85
C ALA A 42 4.98 -9.07 -3.55
N ILE A 43 3.92 -8.31 -3.85
CA ILE A 43 2.52 -8.75 -3.70
C ILE A 43 2.24 -9.95 -4.60
N GLY A 44 2.52 -9.84 -5.91
CA GLY A 44 2.22 -10.88 -6.90
C GLY A 44 3.02 -12.17 -6.69
N SER A 45 4.23 -12.09 -6.13
CA SER A 45 5.04 -13.27 -5.82
C SER A 45 4.70 -13.93 -4.47
N GLY A 46 3.86 -13.31 -3.65
CA GLY A 46 3.56 -13.75 -2.29
C GLY A 46 4.73 -13.64 -1.30
N ARG A 47 5.88 -13.08 -1.72
CA ARG A 47 7.09 -12.97 -0.90
C ARG A 47 7.37 -11.52 -0.53
N GLY A 48 7.62 -11.28 0.77
CA GLY A 48 8.00 -9.95 1.27
C GLY A 48 6.87 -8.93 1.35
N ALA A 49 5.63 -9.30 1.00
CA ALA A 49 4.45 -8.44 1.10
C ALA A 49 4.14 -7.99 2.54
N ASN A 50 4.63 -8.71 3.56
CA ASN A 50 4.54 -8.33 4.97
C ASN A 50 5.59 -7.30 5.40
N LYS A 51 6.61 -7.05 4.57
CA LYS A 51 7.68 -6.07 4.83
C LYS A 51 7.47 -4.74 4.10
N LEU A 52 6.38 -4.64 3.31
CA LEU A 52 6.08 -3.41 2.59
C LEU A 52 5.68 -2.30 3.57
N PRO A 53 6.15 -1.06 3.35
CA PRO A 53 5.81 0.06 4.19
C PRO A 53 4.31 0.36 4.12
N SER A 54 3.67 0.58 5.27
CA SER A 54 2.28 1.04 5.37
C SER A 54 2.24 2.56 5.58
N CYS A 55 1.10 3.18 5.26
CA CYS A 55 0.79 4.50 5.79
C CYS A 55 0.55 4.37 7.29
N ASN A 56 1.31 5.12 8.09
CA ASN A 56 1.11 5.26 9.52
C ASN A 56 0.89 6.76 9.80
N VAL A 57 0.09 7.08 10.82
CA VAL A 57 0.11 8.44 11.38
C VAL A 57 1.53 8.73 11.85
N LYS A 58 2.07 9.88 11.45
CA LYS A 58 3.36 10.38 11.97
C LYS A 58 3.28 10.61 13.46
#